data_AF-A0A970KZ30-F1
#
_entry.id   AF-A0A970KZ30-F1
#
_cell.length_a   1.000
_cell.length_b   1.000
_cell.length_c   1.000
_cell.angle_alpha   90.00
_cell.angle_beta   90.00
_cell.angle_gamma   90.00
#
_symmetry.space_group_name_H-M   'P 1'
#
loop_
_entity.id
_entity.type
_entity.pdbx_description
1 polymer ?
#
loop_
_entity_poly.entity_id
_entity_poly.type
_entity_poly.pdbx_seq_one_letter_code
_entity_poly.pdbx_strand_id
1 'polypeptide(L)'
;MTETRRRKIAPFIPPDKVKHNQCREPAKRGPLPRKATLRERMSRFIQTKRGKTVYKIRQRSAESAFGQSKAARGFRSFSLRDLANVSGEWNLVALVHNLLKVFRHKCAFGGSIPRTVPTMG
;
A
#
# COMPACT_ATOMS: atom_id res chain seq x y z
N MET A 1 -23.08 13.64 5.12
CA MET A 1 -21.82 14.18 5.72
C MET A 1 -20.88 12.99 5.92
N THR A 2 -19.77 12.89 5.19
CA THR A 2 -18.97 11.65 5.10
C THR A 2 -18.30 11.27 6.43
N GLU A 3 -18.30 9.98 6.77
CA GLU A 3 -17.70 9.34 7.97
C GLU A 3 -16.27 9.84 8.28
N THR A 4 -15.49 10.12 7.24
CA THR A 4 -14.13 10.67 7.31
C THR A 4 -14.04 12.01 8.03
N ARG A 5 -15.08 12.85 7.90
CA ARG A 5 -15.14 14.17 8.55
C ARG A 5 -15.42 14.05 10.05
N ARG A 6 -16.21 13.05 10.46
CA ARG A 6 -16.43 12.71 11.87
C ARG A 6 -15.15 12.24 12.54
N ARG A 7 -14.40 11.36 11.87
CA ARG A 7 -13.15 10.81 12.42
C ARG A 7 -11.94 11.75 12.32
N LYS A 8 -12.11 12.96 11.76
CA LYS A 8 -11.02 13.91 11.46
C LYS A 8 -9.89 13.29 10.63
N ILE A 9 -10.21 12.28 9.82
CA ILE A 9 -9.25 11.59 8.95
C ILE A 9 -9.29 12.28 7.59
N ALA A 10 -8.14 12.77 7.11
CA ALA A 10 -8.02 13.29 5.76
C ALA A 10 -8.04 12.11 4.74
N PRO A 11 -9.07 11.99 3.88
CA PRO A 11 -9.14 10.89 2.92
C PRO A 11 -8.05 11.05 1.86
N PHE A 12 -7.07 10.15 1.89
CA PHE A 12 -5.96 10.17 0.94
C PHE A 12 -6.27 9.30 -0.30
N ILE A 13 -7.18 9.78 -1.15
CA ILE A 13 -7.66 9.07 -2.35
C ILE A 13 -7.30 9.88 -3.61
N PRO A 14 -6.48 9.34 -4.54
CA PRO A 14 -6.19 10.04 -5.78
C PRO A 14 -7.49 10.27 -6.57
N PRO A 15 -7.79 11.52 -6.95
CA PRO A 15 -9.05 11.86 -7.61
C PRO A 15 -9.08 11.50 -9.10
N ASP A 16 -7.91 11.27 -9.70
CA ASP A 16 -7.71 10.99 -11.11
C ASP A 16 -6.78 9.78 -11.30
N LYS A 17 -7.11 8.93 -12.28
CA LYS A 17 -6.20 7.90 -12.80
C LYS A 17 -5.16 8.58 -13.68
N VAL A 18 -3.94 8.73 -13.17
CA VAL A 18 -2.83 9.33 -13.93
C VAL A 18 -1.96 8.21 -14.48
N LYS A 19 -1.63 8.26 -15.78
CA LYS A 19 -0.77 7.25 -16.41
C LYS A 19 0.65 7.35 -15.86
N HIS A 20 1.36 6.22 -15.79
CA HIS A 20 2.74 6.17 -15.25
C HIS A 20 3.72 7.11 -15.97
N ASN A 21 3.51 7.35 -17.27
CA ASN A 21 4.33 8.26 -18.09
C ASN A 21 3.92 9.74 -17.99
N GLN A 22 2.88 10.08 -17.21
CA GLN A 22 2.45 11.48 -17.06
C GLN A 22 3.11 12.08 -15.82
N CYS A 23 4.08 12.97 -16.04
CA CYS A 23 4.58 13.85 -14.99
C CYS A 23 3.44 14.75 -14.51
N ARG A 24 3.15 14.72 -13.20
CA ARG A 24 2.22 15.70 -12.61
C ARG A 24 2.91 17.04 -12.53
N GLU A 25 2.33 18.01 -13.23
CA GLU A 25 2.68 19.42 -13.11
C GLU A 25 2.74 19.85 -11.63
N PRO A 26 3.71 20.70 -11.26
CA PRO A 26 3.82 21.21 -9.90
C PRO A 26 2.55 21.99 -9.52
N ALA A 27 2.23 21.98 -8.23
CA ALA A 27 1.05 22.67 -7.73
C ALA A 27 1.09 24.16 -8.08
N LYS A 28 -0.01 24.69 -8.64
CA LYS A 28 -0.19 26.14 -8.85
C LYS A 28 0.05 26.88 -7.52
N ARG A 29 0.77 28.01 -7.57
CA ARG A 29 1.05 28.88 -6.40
C ARG A 29 -0.22 29.66 -6.00
N GLY A 30 -0.38 29.97 -4.71
CA GLY A 30 -1.50 30.77 -4.17
C GLY A 30 -2.42 30.04 -3.17
N PRO A 31 -3.33 30.69 -2.44
CA PRO A 31 -4.25 30.00 -1.51
C PRO A 31 -5.21 29.05 -2.24
N LEU A 32 -5.68 27.97 -1.60
CA LEU A 32 -6.83 27.22 -2.16
C LEU A 32 -8.09 28.06 -1.93
N PRO A 33 -9.01 28.14 -2.92
CA PRO A 33 -10.28 28.81 -2.70
C PRO A 33 -11.04 28.11 -1.56
N ARG A 34 -11.67 28.88 -0.67
CA ARG A 34 -12.38 28.35 0.51
C ARG A 34 -13.49 27.36 0.14
N LYS A 35 -14.10 27.57 -1.04
CA LYS A 35 -15.13 26.70 -1.66
C LYS A 35 -14.55 25.49 -2.42
N ALA A 36 -13.24 25.26 -2.41
CA ALA A 36 -12.62 24.13 -3.10
C ALA A 36 -13.19 22.79 -2.60
N THR A 37 -13.53 21.93 -3.55
CA THR A 37 -14.00 20.57 -3.31
C THR A 37 -12.91 19.72 -2.64
N LEU A 38 -13.31 18.64 -1.96
CA LEU A 38 -12.38 17.63 -1.43
C LEU A 38 -11.43 17.10 -2.51
N ARG A 39 -11.94 16.96 -3.74
CA ARG A 39 -11.21 16.52 -4.91
C ARG A 39 -10.06 17.46 -5.26
N GLU A 40 -10.34 18.76 -5.38
CA GLU A 40 -9.34 19.78 -5.70
C GLU A 40 -8.29 19.94 -4.59
N ARG A 41 -8.73 19.88 -3.33
CA ARG A 41 -7.81 19.88 -2.18
C ARG A 41 -6.85 18.70 -2.22
N MET A 42 -7.35 17.52 -2.57
CA MET A 42 -6.55 16.30 -2.67
C MET A 42 -5.61 16.31 -3.90
N SER A 43 -6.10 16.74 -5.08
CA SER A 43 -5.25 16.94 -6.27
C SER A 43 -4.05 17.84 -5.94
N ARG A 44 -4.33 18.95 -5.26
CA ARG A 44 -3.30 19.90 -4.88
C ARG A 44 -2.35 19.34 -3.82
N PHE A 45 -2.87 18.63 -2.82
CA PHE A 45 -2.05 17.97 -1.81
C PHE A 45 -1.05 17.00 -2.45
N ILE A 46 -1.48 16.13 -3.37
CA ILE A 46 -0.58 15.16 -4.02
C ILE A 46 0.47 15.86 -4.91
N GLN A 47 0.17 17.03 -5.47
CA GLN A 47 1.14 17.81 -6.26
C GLN A 47 2.24 18.46 -5.39
N THR A 48 2.03 18.64 -4.09
CA THR A 48 3.06 19.17 -3.17
C THR A 48 4.19 18.16 -2.93
N LYS A 49 5.39 18.65 -2.55
CA LYS A 49 6.52 17.78 -2.16
C LYS A 49 6.13 16.79 -1.06
N ARG A 50 5.44 17.26 -0.01
CA ARG A 50 4.96 16.42 1.11
C ARG A 50 3.99 15.34 0.62
N GLY A 51 3.01 15.70 -0.22
CA GLY A 51 2.06 14.75 -0.78
C GLY A 51 2.72 13.72 -1.68
N LYS A 52 3.70 14.11 -2.51
CA LYS A 52 4.49 13.18 -3.33
C LYS A 52 5.23 12.15 -2.48
N THR A 53 5.88 12.54 -1.39
CA THR A 53 6.59 11.62 -0.49
C THR A 53 5.64 10.61 0.15
N VAL A 54 4.51 11.08 0.70
CA VAL A 54 3.49 10.20 1.29
C VAL A 54 2.87 9.28 0.24
N TYR A 55 2.62 9.79 -0.97
CA TYR A 55 2.08 9.01 -2.08
C TYR A 55 3.06 7.92 -2.54
N LYS A 56 4.37 8.19 -2.56
CA LYS A 56 5.41 7.22 -2.92
C LYS A 56 5.45 6.03 -1.96
N ILE A 57 5.16 6.24 -0.67
CA ILE A 57 5.09 5.16 0.33
C ILE A 57 3.91 4.21 0.04
N ARG A 58 2.76 4.76 -0.40
CA ARG A 58 1.60 3.97 -0.81
C ARG A 58 1.93 3.07 -2.00
N GLN A 59 2.64 3.61 -2.98
CA GLN A 59 3.09 2.87 -4.15
C GLN A 59 3.93 1.66 -3.73
N ARG A 60 4.97 1.89 -2.91
CA ARG A 60 5.85 0.83 -2.40
C ARG A 60 5.12 -0.26 -1.62
N SER A 61 4.17 0.14 -0.77
CA SER A 61 3.49 -0.80 0.14
C SER A 61 2.49 -1.68 -0.60
N ALA A 62 1.69 -1.10 -1.50
CA ALA A 62 0.70 -1.84 -2.27
C ALA A 62 1.38 -2.72 -3.34
N GLU A 63 2.31 -2.17 -4.13
CA GLU A 63 3.00 -2.91 -5.18
C GLU A 63 3.82 -4.08 -4.62
N SER A 64 4.46 -3.90 -3.46
CA SER A 64 5.22 -4.98 -2.83
C SER A 64 4.33 -6.15 -2.39
N ALA A 65 3.13 -5.90 -1.87
CA ALA A 65 2.21 -6.96 -1.47
C ALA A 65 1.71 -7.76 -2.69
N PHE A 66 1.36 -7.06 -3.78
CA PHE A 66 0.94 -7.72 -5.02
C PHE A 66 2.09 -8.47 -5.70
N GLY A 67 3.29 -7.89 -5.72
CA GLY A 67 4.49 -8.51 -6.27
C GLY A 67 4.88 -9.77 -5.48
N GLN A 68 4.87 -9.72 -4.15
CA GLN A 68 5.17 -10.89 -3.32
C GLN A 68 4.11 -11.99 -3.45
N SER A 69 2.83 -11.61 -3.51
CA SER A 69 1.75 -12.59 -3.70
C SER A 69 1.90 -13.32 -5.05
N LYS A 70 2.23 -12.59 -6.11
CA LYS A 70 2.36 -13.15 -7.48
C LYS A 70 3.68 -13.87 -7.74
N ALA A 71 4.81 -13.35 -7.23
CA ALA A 71 6.15 -13.85 -7.54
C ALA A 71 6.70 -14.78 -6.46
N ALA A 72 6.52 -14.45 -5.18
CA ALA A 72 7.07 -15.27 -4.08
C ALA A 72 6.13 -16.39 -3.64
N ARG A 73 4.82 -16.24 -3.88
CA ARG A 73 3.81 -17.20 -3.42
C ARG A 73 3.13 -18.01 -4.52
N GLY A 74 3.46 -17.74 -5.79
CA GLY A 74 2.89 -18.43 -6.95
C GLY A 74 1.38 -18.21 -7.14
N PHE A 75 0.77 -17.29 -6.40
CA PHE A 75 -0.68 -17.07 -6.44
C PHE A 75 -1.05 -16.23 -7.68
N ARG A 76 -1.26 -16.91 -8.81
CA ARG A 76 -1.58 -16.30 -10.11
C ARG A 76 -3.01 -16.53 -10.57
N SER A 77 -3.68 -17.53 -10.00
CA SER A 77 -5.07 -17.88 -10.27
C SER A 77 -5.80 -18.13 -8.95
N PHE A 78 -7.06 -17.69 -8.88
CA PHE A 78 -7.98 -18.11 -7.83
C PHE A 78 -8.52 -19.48 -8.20
N SER A 79 -8.56 -20.40 -7.23
CA SER A 79 -9.05 -21.76 -7.50
C SER A 79 -10.56 -21.84 -7.37
N LEU A 80 -11.12 -21.07 -6.43
CA LEU A 80 -12.55 -20.98 -6.21
C LEU A 80 -13.21 -19.98 -7.18
N ARG A 81 -14.40 -20.34 -7.63
CA ARG A 81 -15.36 -19.43 -8.27
C ARG A 81 -16.31 -18.93 -7.18
N ASP A 82 -16.89 -17.74 -7.37
CA ASP A 82 -17.64 -16.92 -6.38
C ASP A 82 -16.82 -15.88 -5.59
N LEU A 83 -17.38 -14.66 -5.50
CA LEU A 83 -16.76 -13.50 -4.83
C LEU A 83 -16.48 -13.74 -3.34
N ALA A 84 -17.37 -14.45 -2.64
CA ALA A 84 -17.20 -14.76 -1.22
C ALA A 84 -15.99 -15.69 -1.01
N ASN A 85 -15.85 -16.71 -1.86
CA ASN A 85 -14.77 -17.68 -1.79
C ASN A 85 -13.42 -17.06 -2.20
N VAL A 86 -13.41 -16.27 -3.27
CA VAL A 86 -12.24 -15.49 -3.71
C VAL A 86 -11.76 -14.52 -2.62
N SER A 87 -12.70 -13.89 -1.91
CA SER A 87 -12.37 -13.01 -0.78
C SER A 87 -11.72 -13.79 0.37
N GLY A 88 -12.20 -15.00 0.64
CA GLY A 88 -11.59 -15.92 1.62
C GLY A 88 -10.16 -16.31 1.25
N GLU A 89 -9.92 -16.73 0.00
CA GLU A 89 -8.57 -17.06 -0.50
C GLU A 89 -7.62 -15.88 -0.37
N TRP A 90 -8.06 -14.69 -0.79
CA TRP A 90 -7.25 -13.48 -0.70
C TRP A 90 -6.93 -13.11 0.75
N ASN A 91 -7.89 -13.25 1.66
CA ASN A 91 -7.67 -13.02 3.10
C ASN A 91 -6.65 -13.98 3.69
N LEU A 92 -6.67 -15.26 3.30
CA LEU A 92 -5.68 -16.25 3.73
C LEU A 92 -4.28 -15.93 3.20
N VAL A 93 -4.18 -15.56 1.92
CA VAL A 93 -2.90 -15.15 1.30
C VAL A 93 -2.33 -13.92 2.02
N ALA A 94 -3.18 -12.92 2.26
CA ALA A 94 -2.81 -11.69 2.97
C ALA A 94 -2.42 -11.95 4.42
N LEU A 95 -3.14 -12.83 5.13
CA LEU A 95 -2.84 -13.22 6.51
C LEU A 95 -1.44 -13.80 6.62
N VAL A 96 -1.10 -14.78 5.77
CA VAL A 96 0.22 -15.41 5.86
C VAL A 96 1.32 -14.45 5.41
N HIS A 97 1.09 -13.60 4.41
CA HIS A 97 2.03 -12.53 4.05
C HIS A 97 2.32 -11.61 5.26
N ASN A 98 1.27 -11.20 5.98
CA ASN A 98 1.40 -10.37 7.17
C ASN A 98 2.13 -11.11 8.31
N LEU A 99 1.79 -12.38 8.54
CA LEU A 99 2.42 -13.22 9.57
C LEU A 99 3.91 -13.42 9.30
N LEU A 100 4.31 -13.75 8.07
CA LEU A 100 5.72 -13.88 7.68
C LEU A 100 6.50 -12.58 7.88
N LYS A 101 5.86 -11.43 7.64
CA LYS A 101 6.48 -10.12 7.85
C LYS A 101 6.73 -9.85 9.34
N VAL A 102 5.77 -10.18 10.21
CA VAL A 102 5.92 -10.08 11.66
C VAL A 102 6.98 -11.06 12.17
N PHE A 103 6.95 -12.31 11.71
CA PHE A 103 7.95 -13.32 12.07
C PHE A 103 9.37 -12.86 11.72
N ARG A 104 9.58 -12.39 10.48
CA ARG A 104 10.88 -11.86 10.05
C ARG A 104 11.33 -10.64 10.86
N HIS A 105 10.41 -9.79 11.28
CA HIS A 105 10.72 -8.64 12.13
C HIS A 105 11.02 -9.04 13.58
N LYS A 106 10.40 -10.10 14.11
CA LYS A 106 10.70 -10.64 15.44
C LYS A 106 12.04 -11.39 15.47
N CYS A 107 12.35 -12.20 14.45
CA CYS A 107 13.66 -12.84 14.32
C CYS A 107 14.81 -11.85 14.11
N ALA A 108 14.55 -10.64 13.63
CA ALA A 108 15.55 -9.58 13.53
C ALA A 108 15.76 -8.80 14.85
N PHE A 109 14.86 -8.94 15.84
CA PHE A 109 14.89 -8.19 17.10
C PHE A 109 15.22 -9.07 18.31
N GLY A 110 15.10 -10.40 18.20
CA GLY A 110 15.50 -11.36 19.22
C GLY A 110 16.74 -12.14 18.80
N GLY A 111 17.84 -11.93 19.53
CA GLY A 111 19.08 -12.70 19.65
C GLY A 111 19.38 -13.81 18.63
N SER A 112 20.56 -13.68 17.99
CA SER A 112 21.46 -14.78 17.61
C SER A 112 20.86 -16.19 17.60
N ILE A 113 20.31 -16.62 16.45
CA ILE A 113 20.25 -18.04 16.13
C ILE A 113 21.53 -18.34 15.36
N PRO A 114 22.51 -19.05 15.94
CA PRO A 114 23.70 -19.43 15.18
C PRO A 114 23.27 -20.37 14.05
N ARG A 115 23.49 -19.93 12.80
CA ARG A 115 23.45 -20.83 11.63
C ARG A 115 24.70 -21.70 11.66
N THR A 116 24.73 -22.72 12.49
CA THR A 116 25.66 -23.84 12.28
C THR A 116 24.96 -24.83 11.35
N VAL A 117 25.31 -24.75 10.07
CA VAL A 117 25.12 -25.86 9.13
C VAL A 117 26.15 -26.95 9.48
N PRO A 118 25.76 -28.19 9.80
CA PRO A 118 26.73 -29.28 9.90
C PRO A 118 27.12 -29.68 8.48
N THR A 119 28.36 -29.41 8.10
CA THR A 119 29.04 -30.15 7.03
C THR A 119 29.34 -31.55 7.59
N MET A 120 28.60 -32.56 7.15
CA MET A 120 29.02 -33.96 7.33
C MET A 120 30.09 -34.28 6.28
N GLY A 121 31.22 -34.81 6.76
CA GLY A 121 32.22 -35.49 5.94
C GLY A 121 31.84 -36.94 5.65
#